data_AF-G2I7Y9-F1
#
_entry.id   AF-G2I7Y9-F1
#
_cell.length_a   1.000
_cell.length_b   1.000
_cell.length_c   1.000
_cell.angle_alpha   90.00
_cell.angle_beta   90.00
_cell.angle_gamma   90.00
#
_symmetry.space_group_name_H-M   'P 1'
#
loop_
_entity.id
_entity.type
_entity.pdbx_description
1 polymer ?
#
loop_
_entity_poly.entity_id
_entity_poly.type
_entity_poly.pdbx_seq_one_letter_code
_entity_poly.pdbx_strand_id
1 'polypeptide(L)'
;MAEDDPANGSETAIPVTDPGPQRHAGRRPLPSDLPRERVVIPAPAQCPCCGSARLTKLGESITETLEVIPRRFRVIQTVREKFSCRDCETITQPPAPFHPLVRGRAGPHLLASVLVGKFAVHQPLNRQAAAFAREGIALDTSTLAAWFGYSRDRRGEHPATHLDGWSGIVQADAYAGYNALAKPGRQPAPATLAGCWAHARRGLFRLAELGRAPLAVEAVHRIDCLFKVERTINGVVPQQRAALRQQFSAPIVENLMEWMHDSCSRMSGKSPTPDSATRFPKVMLS
;
A
#
# COMPACT_ATOMS: atom_id res chain seq x y z
N MET A 1 -79.37 -0.60 5.82
CA MET A 1 -79.19 -0.53 4.36
C MET A 1 -77.68 -0.61 4.14
N ALA A 2 -77.00 -1.75 4.30
CA ALA A 2 -77.21 -3.05 3.68
C ALA A 2 -77.37 -2.89 2.16
N GLU A 3 -76.25 -2.94 1.45
CA GLU A 3 -76.09 -3.68 0.20
C GLU A 3 -74.68 -4.30 0.19
N ASP A 4 -74.65 -5.63 0.14
CA ASP A 4 -73.50 -6.50 -0.13
C ASP A 4 -73.17 -6.46 -1.63
N ASP A 5 -71.88 -6.53 -1.98
CA ASP A 5 -71.40 -7.54 -2.95
C ASP A 5 -69.88 -7.75 -2.82
N PRO A 6 -69.36 -8.99 -2.68
CA PRO A 6 -67.95 -9.26 -2.46
C PRO A 6 -67.21 -9.57 -3.77
N ALA A 7 -66.25 -8.72 -4.13
CA ALA A 7 -65.34 -9.00 -5.24
C ALA A 7 -64.10 -9.78 -4.76
N ASN A 8 -64.10 -11.04 -5.16
CA ASN A 8 -63.04 -12.04 -5.12
C ASN A 8 -61.68 -11.50 -5.61
N GLY A 9 -60.67 -11.49 -4.73
CA GLY A 9 -59.28 -11.19 -5.06
C GLY A 9 -58.39 -12.37 -4.67
N SER A 10 -57.93 -13.12 -5.66
CA SER A 10 -57.07 -14.30 -5.54
C SER A 10 -55.75 -13.98 -4.83
N GLU A 11 -55.61 -14.46 -3.60
CA GLU A 11 -54.33 -14.55 -2.90
C GLU A 11 -53.47 -15.60 -3.62
N THR A 12 -52.52 -15.14 -4.41
CA THR A 12 -51.54 -16.02 -5.05
C THR A 12 -50.57 -16.47 -3.97
N ALA A 13 -50.84 -17.62 -3.35
CA ALA A 13 -49.94 -18.24 -2.38
C ALA A 13 -48.58 -18.50 -3.05
N ILE A 14 -47.54 -17.84 -2.55
CA ILE A 14 -46.16 -18.11 -2.94
C ILE A 14 -45.85 -19.55 -2.48
N PRO A 15 -45.43 -20.46 -3.36
CA PRO A 15 -45.11 -21.82 -2.94
C PRO A 15 -43.88 -21.76 -2.02
N VAL A 16 -44.08 -22.14 -0.76
CA VAL A 16 -42.98 -22.40 0.17
C VAL A 16 -42.28 -23.66 -0.32
N THR A 17 -41.22 -23.49 -1.10
CA THR A 17 -40.30 -24.58 -1.40
C THR A 17 -39.54 -24.93 -0.13
N ASP A 18 -39.75 -26.14 0.36
CA ASP A 18 -39.01 -26.73 1.47
C ASP A 18 -37.50 -26.57 1.21
N PRO A 19 -36.72 -25.89 2.08
CA PRO A 19 -35.29 -25.77 1.86
C PRO A 19 -34.68 -27.16 2.01
N GLY A 20 -34.37 -27.79 0.86
CA GLY A 20 -33.61 -29.02 0.80
C GLY A 20 -32.32 -28.92 1.64
N PRO A 21 -31.79 -30.06 2.11
CA PRO A 21 -30.74 -30.10 3.13
C PRO A 21 -29.58 -29.19 2.73
N GLN A 22 -29.39 -28.11 3.50
CA GLN A 22 -28.28 -27.19 3.32
C GLN A 22 -26.98 -27.96 3.51
N ARG A 23 -26.25 -28.19 2.42
CA ARG A 23 -24.88 -28.70 2.48
C ARG A 23 -24.04 -27.65 3.19
N HIS A 24 -23.66 -27.90 4.44
CA HIS A 24 -22.71 -27.05 5.14
C HIS A 24 -21.41 -27.01 4.33
N ALA A 25 -21.13 -25.86 3.71
CA ALA A 25 -19.87 -25.62 3.04
C ALA A 25 -18.76 -25.82 4.09
N GLY A 26 -17.88 -26.80 3.85
CA GLY A 26 -16.74 -27.07 4.72
C GLY A 26 -15.88 -25.83 4.91
N ARG A 27 -15.16 -25.76 6.04
CA ARG A 27 -14.23 -24.64 6.30
C ARG A 27 -13.24 -24.51 5.14
N ARG A 28 -13.07 -23.27 4.65
CA ARG A 28 -12.09 -22.97 3.59
C ARG A 28 -10.69 -23.36 4.09
N PRO A 29 -9.84 -24.00 3.26
CA PRO A 29 -8.47 -24.35 3.66
C PRO A 29 -7.65 -23.10 4.00
N LEU A 30 -6.71 -23.26 4.94
CA LEU A 30 -5.73 -22.22 5.26
C LEU A 30 -4.75 -22.02 4.08
N PRO A 31 -4.13 -20.83 3.93
CA PRO A 31 -3.18 -20.58 2.86
C PRO A 31 -2.03 -21.60 2.83
N SER A 32 -1.69 -22.08 1.64
CA SER A 32 -0.69 -23.15 1.44
C SER A 32 0.75 -22.69 1.62
N ASP A 33 0.98 -21.38 1.51
CA ASP A 33 2.28 -20.73 1.67
C ASP A 33 2.68 -20.49 3.13
N LEU A 34 1.74 -20.63 4.08
CA LEU A 34 2.07 -20.53 5.50
C LEU A 34 2.91 -21.73 5.97
N PRO A 35 3.94 -21.49 6.81
CA PRO A 35 4.72 -22.57 7.40
C PRO A 35 3.83 -23.43 8.31
N ARG A 36 3.99 -24.75 8.23
CA ARG A 36 3.24 -25.73 9.02
C ARG A 36 4.17 -26.41 10.01
N GLU A 37 3.93 -26.20 11.29
CA GLU A 37 4.55 -26.98 12.36
C GLU A 37 3.70 -28.22 12.62
N ARG A 38 4.29 -29.42 12.49
CA ARG A 38 3.58 -30.68 12.65
C ARG A 38 3.85 -31.27 14.03
N VAL A 39 2.87 -31.17 14.92
CA VAL A 39 2.90 -31.80 16.24
C VAL A 39 2.23 -33.16 16.17
N VAL A 40 3.02 -34.25 16.25
CA VAL A 40 2.49 -35.62 16.28
C VAL A 40 2.33 -36.04 17.74
N ILE A 41 1.09 -36.26 18.17
CA ILE A 41 0.82 -36.85 19.49
C ILE A 41 1.28 -38.31 19.45
N PRO A 42 2.12 -38.76 20.41
CA PRO A 42 2.67 -40.11 20.39
C PRO A 42 1.56 -41.16 20.46
N ALA A 43 1.71 -42.21 19.66
CA ALA A 43 0.83 -43.37 19.72
C ALA A 43 1.01 -44.09 21.07
N PRO A 44 -0.05 -44.74 21.60
CA PRO A 44 0.09 -45.56 22.81
C PRO A 44 1.04 -46.72 22.56
N ALA A 45 1.82 -47.12 23.58
CA ALA A 45 2.74 -48.26 23.47
C ALA A 45 2.02 -49.63 23.44
N GLN A 46 0.77 -49.67 23.89
CA GLN A 46 -0.05 -50.88 24.05
C GLN A 46 -1.50 -50.58 23.66
N CYS A 47 -2.24 -51.57 23.13
CA CYS A 47 -3.66 -51.36 22.83
C CYS A 47 -4.39 -51.00 24.13
N PRO A 48 -5.10 -49.88 24.19
CA PRO A 48 -5.94 -49.53 25.34
C PRO A 48 -7.03 -50.59 25.63
N CYS A 49 -7.35 -51.42 24.64
CA CYS A 49 -8.36 -52.47 24.70
C CYS A 49 -7.90 -53.78 25.36
N CYS A 50 -6.68 -54.24 25.06
CA CYS A 50 -6.23 -55.60 25.37
C CYS A 50 -4.76 -55.68 25.84
N GLY A 51 -4.06 -54.54 25.94
CA GLY A 51 -2.67 -54.48 26.39
C GLY A 51 -1.62 -54.96 25.38
N SER A 52 -1.99 -55.39 24.18
CA SER A 52 -1.02 -55.87 23.18
C SER A 52 -0.13 -54.75 22.66
N ALA A 53 1.19 -55.00 22.56
CA ALA A 53 2.16 -54.07 21.95
C ALA A 53 2.19 -54.14 20.40
N ARG A 54 1.39 -55.01 19.78
CA ARG A 54 1.37 -55.23 18.32
C ARG A 54 0.46 -54.21 17.62
N LEU A 55 0.81 -52.93 17.70
CA LEU A 55 0.10 -51.84 17.03
C LEU A 55 0.73 -51.53 15.67
N THR A 56 -0.09 -51.12 14.69
CA THR A 56 0.38 -50.66 13.37
C THR A 56 -0.35 -49.37 13.00
N LYS A 57 0.36 -48.41 12.41
CA LYS A 57 -0.22 -47.12 11.98
C LYS A 57 -1.17 -47.36 10.79
N LEU A 58 -2.46 -47.04 10.96
CA LEU A 58 -3.46 -47.16 9.90
C LEU A 58 -3.60 -45.87 9.07
N GLY A 59 -3.45 -44.71 9.71
CA GLY A 59 -3.65 -43.41 9.09
C GLY A 59 -3.47 -42.29 10.11
N GLU A 60 -3.85 -41.08 9.73
CA GLU A 60 -3.79 -39.91 10.58
C GLU A 60 -4.96 -38.99 10.32
N SER A 61 -5.51 -38.42 11.39
CA SER A 61 -6.44 -37.30 11.31
C SER A 61 -5.64 -36.03 11.50
N ILE A 62 -5.68 -35.13 10.51
CA ILE A 62 -4.96 -33.86 10.52
C ILE A 62 -5.95 -32.75 10.89
N THR A 63 -5.64 -31.99 11.94
CA THR A 63 -6.33 -30.75 12.29
C THR A 63 -5.36 -29.60 12.11
N GLU A 64 -5.68 -28.66 11.23
CA GLU A 64 -4.89 -27.43 11.07
C GLU A 64 -5.41 -26.35 12.03
N THR A 65 -4.49 -25.77 12.81
CA THR A 65 -4.76 -24.61 13.68
C THR A 65 -3.94 -23.44 13.19
N LEU A 66 -4.59 -22.29 12.96
CA LEU A 66 -3.91 -21.05 12.59
C LEU A 66 -3.39 -20.36 13.87
N GLU A 67 -2.07 -20.30 14.01
CA GLU A 67 -1.40 -19.67 15.16
C GLU A 67 -0.60 -18.43 14.74
N VAL A 68 -0.35 -17.53 15.72
CA VAL A 68 0.44 -16.30 15.51
C VAL A 68 1.70 -16.30 16.35
N ILE A 69 2.85 -16.04 15.72
CA ILE A 69 4.10 -15.73 16.43
C ILE A 69 4.19 -14.21 16.57
N PRO A 70 4.16 -13.64 17.80
CA PRO A 70 4.31 -12.21 17.99
C PRO A 70 5.66 -11.71 17.46
N ARG A 71 5.71 -10.45 17.06
CA ARG A 71 6.96 -9.81 16.62
C ARG A 71 8.02 -9.88 17.72
N ARG A 72 9.29 -10.03 17.33
CA ARG A 72 10.45 -10.07 18.24
C ARG A 72 11.36 -8.88 17.98
N PHE A 73 11.79 -8.20 19.04
CA PHE A 73 12.81 -7.16 18.96
C PHE A 73 14.20 -7.76 19.10
N ARG A 74 15.16 -7.22 18.33
CA ARG A 74 16.57 -7.54 18.46
C ARG A 74 17.40 -6.28 18.31
N VAL A 75 18.54 -6.23 18.99
CA VAL A 75 19.56 -5.20 18.78
C VAL A 75 20.63 -5.78 17.85
N ILE A 76 20.90 -5.09 16.75
CA ILE A 76 22.02 -5.43 15.86
C ILE A 76 23.16 -4.48 16.21
N GLN A 77 24.23 -5.02 16.79
CA GLN A 77 25.45 -4.28 17.06
C GLN A 77 26.44 -4.49 15.90
N THR A 78 26.64 -3.46 15.07
CA THR A 78 27.63 -3.50 14.00
C THR A 78 28.96 -2.95 14.52
N VAL A 79 29.93 -3.84 14.75
CA VAL A 79 31.29 -3.48 15.18
C VAL A 79 32.15 -3.25 13.93
N ARG A 80 32.79 -2.08 13.87
CA ARG A 80 33.78 -1.75 12.82
C ARG A 80 35.14 -1.65 13.47
N GLU A 81 35.85 -2.76 13.48
CA GLU A 81 37.18 -2.85 14.07
C GLU A 81 38.17 -1.94 13.34
N LYS A 82 39.05 -1.31 14.11
CA LYS A 82 40.11 -0.44 13.60
C LYS A 82 41.43 -1.16 13.78
N PHE A 83 42.28 -1.10 12.76
CA PHE A 83 43.59 -1.72 12.78
C PHE A 83 44.66 -0.69 12.44
N SER A 84 45.80 -0.71 13.12
CA SER A 84 46.97 0.06 12.73
C SER A 84 47.97 -0.85 12.00
N CYS A 85 48.40 -0.46 10.81
CA CYS A 85 49.53 -1.12 10.14
C CYS A 85 50.81 -0.88 10.95
N ARG A 86 51.61 -1.92 11.23
CA ARG A 86 52.88 -1.75 11.96
C ARG A 86 54.01 -1.20 11.11
N ASP A 87 53.93 -1.36 9.79
CA ASP A 87 54.98 -0.93 8.88
C ASP A 87 54.85 0.55 8.49
N CYS A 88 53.61 1.04 8.34
CA CYS A 88 53.33 2.41 7.91
C CYS A 88 52.46 3.22 8.89
N GLU A 89 52.17 2.67 10.07
CA GLU A 89 51.37 3.29 11.15
C GLU A 89 49.95 3.75 10.75
N THR A 90 49.51 3.43 9.54
CA THR A 90 48.22 3.85 9.00
C THR A 90 47.07 3.10 9.68
N ILE A 91 46.07 3.83 10.14
CA ILE A 91 44.86 3.27 10.74
C ILE A 91 43.82 2.98 9.64
N THR A 92 43.39 1.73 9.53
CA THR A 92 42.35 1.28 8.61
C THR A 92 41.09 0.86 9.36
N GLN A 93 39.94 1.06 8.73
CA GLN A 93 38.64 0.66 9.25
C GLN A 93 37.72 0.30 8.07
N PRO A 94 36.97 -0.83 8.11
CA PRO A 94 35.95 -1.13 7.11
C PRO A 94 34.94 0.02 7.01
N PRO A 95 34.32 0.32 5.86
CA PRO A 95 33.39 1.43 5.68
C PRO A 95 32.12 1.30 6.55
N ALA A 96 31.38 2.41 6.71
CA ALA A 96 30.17 2.43 7.53
C ALA A 96 29.08 1.57 6.88
N PRO A 97 28.34 0.75 7.66
CA PRO A 97 27.16 0.12 7.13
C PRO A 97 26.13 1.18 6.72
N PHE A 98 25.26 0.82 5.79
CA PHE A 98 24.12 1.63 5.44
C PHE A 98 23.11 1.70 6.60
N HIS A 99 22.59 2.90 6.85
CA HIS A 99 21.47 3.14 7.75
C HIS A 99 20.37 3.89 7.00
N PRO A 100 19.09 3.47 7.09
CA PRO A 100 17.99 4.17 6.42
C PRO A 100 17.82 5.62 6.86
N LEU A 101 18.13 5.90 8.13
CA LEU A 101 18.10 7.24 8.70
C LEU A 101 19.52 7.65 9.09
N VAL A 102 19.93 8.83 8.64
CA VAL A 102 21.21 9.43 9.01
C VAL A 102 21.26 9.60 10.53
N ARG A 103 22.26 8.99 11.18
CA ARG A 103 22.45 8.98 12.65
C ARG A 103 21.26 8.37 13.43
N GLY A 104 20.34 7.67 12.77
CA GLY A 104 19.17 7.05 13.40
C GLY A 104 19.50 5.70 14.01
N ARG A 105 18.80 5.33 15.10
CA ARG A 105 18.91 4.03 15.78
C ARG A 105 17.89 2.99 15.30
N ALA A 106 16.99 3.38 14.40
CA ALA A 106 15.93 2.51 13.89
C ALA A 106 16.40 1.72 12.67
N GLY A 107 16.28 0.40 12.74
CA GLY A 107 16.49 -0.49 11.60
C GLY A 107 15.32 -0.43 10.59
N PRO A 108 15.51 -0.92 9.36
CA PRO A 108 14.51 -0.83 8.29
C PRO A 108 13.18 -1.51 8.65
N HIS A 109 13.21 -2.66 9.33
CA HIS A 109 11.98 -3.37 9.72
C HIS A 109 11.16 -2.63 10.79
N LEU A 110 11.84 -1.97 11.73
CA LEU A 110 11.17 -1.17 12.75
C LEU A 110 10.51 0.05 12.09
N LEU A 111 11.23 0.74 11.20
CA LEU A 111 10.69 1.86 10.44
C LEU A 111 9.50 1.45 9.58
N ALA A 112 9.60 0.34 8.85
CA ALA A 112 8.50 -0.20 8.06
C ALA A 112 7.26 -0.49 8.93
N SER A 113 7.46 -1.09 10.11
CA SER A 113 6.36 -1.37 11.04
C SER A 113 5.68 -0.08 11.53
N VAL A 114 6.45 0.95 11.85
CA VAL A 114 5.92 2.26 12.29
C VAL A 114 5.14 2.94 11.16
N LEU A 115 5.68 2.94 9.93
CA LEU A 115 5.07 3.55 8.75
C LEU A 115 3.77 2.84 8.35
N VAL A 116 3.78 1.51 8.29
CA VAL A 116 2.56 0.71 8.04
C VAL A 116 1.52 0.99 9.12
N GLY A 117 1.94 0.95 10.40
CA GLY A 117 1.10 1.34 11.53
C GLY A 117 0.42 2.69 11.32
N LYS A 118 1.21 3.70 10.94
CA LYS A 118 0.74 5.09 10.83
C LYS A 118 -0.16 5.32 9.62
N PHE A 119 0.24 4.82 8.46
CA PHE A 119 -0.36 5.22 7.17
C PHE A 119 -1.27 4.17 6.57
N ALA A 120 -1.00 2.88 6.77
CA ALA A 120 -1.82 1.80 6.20
C ALA A 120 -2.98 1.39 7.13
N VAL A 121 -2.73 1.37 8.44
CA VAL A 121 -3.75 0.95 9.43
C VAL A 121 -4.18 2.07 10.38
N HIS A 122 -3.82 3.33 10.08
CA HIS A 122 -4.26 4.53 10.79
C HIS A 122 -4.03 4.50 12.32
N GLN A 123 -2.99 3.82 12.80
CA GLN A 123 -2.61 3.81 14.21
C GLN A 123 -1.78 5.08 14.54
N PRO A 124 -2.28 5.99 15.38
CA PRO A 124 -1.55 7.20 15.73
C PRO A 124 -0.29 6.86 16.54
N LEU A 125 0.74 7.70 16.43
CA LEU A 125 2.08 7.39 16.94
C LEU A 125 2.11 7.20 18.45
N ASN A 126 1.32 7.95 19.22
CA ASN A 126 1.19 7.76 20.65
C ASN A 126 0.65 6.37 21.02
N ARG A 127 -0.29 5.84 20.22
CA ARG A 127 -0.80 4.47 20.41
C ARG A 127 0.24 3.43 20.00
N GLN A 128 1.08 3.71 19.01
CA GLN A 128 2.19 2.83 18.66
C GLN A 128 3.26 2.81 19.76
N ALA A 129 3.64 3.98 20.28
CA ALA A 129 4.55 4.12 21.42
C ALA A 129 4.06 3.33 22.64
N ALA A 130 2.77 3.45 22.98
CA ALA A 130 2.17 2.66 24.07
C ALA A 130 2.18 1.14 23.79
N ALA A 131 2.03 0.72 22.53
CA ALA A 131 2.15 -0.69 22.17
C ALA A 131 3.59 -1.20 22.33
N PHE A 132 4.59 -0.45 21.86
CA PHE A 132 6.00 -0.78 22.06
C PHE A 132 6.37 -0.85 23.55
N ALA A 133 5.86 0.08 24.36
CA ALA A 133 6.11 0.10 25.80
C ALA A 133 5.56 -1.17 26.50
N ARG A 134 4.38 -1.67 26.09
CA ARG A 134 3.83 -2.96 26.57
C ARG A 134 4.69 -4.17 26.20
N GLU A 135 5.50 -4.05 25.16
CA GLU A 135 6.47 -5.07 24.72
C GLU A 135 7.88 -4.82 25.30
N GLY A 136 8.03 -3.89 26.27
CA GLY A 136 9.29 -3.58 26.93
C GLY A 136 10.20 -2.62 26.14
N ILE A 137 9.70 -2.01 25.06
CA ILE A 137 10.46 -1.10 24.21
C ILE A 137 9.98 0.32 24.41
N ALA A 138 10.71 1.10 25.22
CA ALA A 138 10.41 2.49 25.46
C ALA A 138 10.83 3.37 24.26
N LEU A 139 9.84 3.75 23.44
CA LEU A 139 10.00 4.71 22.35
C LEU A 139 9.00 5.84 22.55
N ASP A 140 9.50 7.06 22.71
CA ASP A 140 8.65 8.23 22.83
C ASP A 140 8.00 8.61 21.49
N THR A 141 6.85 9.29 21.57
CA THR A 141 6.10 9.69 20.37
C THR A 141 6.91 10.66 19.49
N SER A 142 7.74 11.51 20.10
CA SER A 142 8.62 12.44 19.39
C SER A 142 9.70 11.73 18.58
N THR A 143 10.27 10.64 19.09
CA THR A 143 11.26 9.79 18.42
C THR A 143 10.63 9.15 17.19
N LEU A 144 9.42 8.59 17.34
CA LEU A 144 8.69 8.04 16.19
C LEU A 144 8.38 9.11 15.14
N ALA A 145 7.99 10.32 15.56
CA ALA A 145 7.70 11.44 14.67
C ALA A 145 8.96 11.95 13.95
N ALA A 146 10.10 11.98 14.64
CA ALA A 146 11.38 12.39 14.09
C ALA A 146 11.86 11.44 13.00
N TRP A 147 11.61 10.14 13.13
CA TRP A 147 12.07 9.13 12.16
C TRP A 147 11.51 9.28 10.75
N PHE A 148 10.36 9.92 10.56
CA PHE A 148 9.83 10.21 9.22
C PHE A 148 9.71 11.71 8.94
N GLY A 149 10.39 12.56 9.73
CA GLY A 149 10.46 14.00 9.49
C GLY A 149 9.13 14.71 9.63
N TYR A 150 8.35 14.40 10.69
CA TYR A 150 7.08 15.08 10.93
C TYR A 150 7.23 16.60 11.07
N SER A 151 6.41 17.32 10.31
CA SER A 151 6.25 18.78 10.43
C SER A 151 4.87 19.14 10.95
N ARG A 152 4.78 20.19 11.76
CA ARG A 152 3.51 20.66 12.36
C ARG A 152 2.56 21.29 11.34
N ASP A 153 3.11 21.74 10.23
CA ASP A 153 2.37 22.31 9.12
C ASP A 153 2.86 21.73 7.80
N ARG A 154 2.19 22.13 6.72
CA ARG A 154 2.41 21.62 5.37
C ARG A 154 3.22 22.55 4.48
N ARG A 155 3.97 23.53 5.03
CA ARG A 155 4.72 24.48 4.19
C ARG A 155 5.73 23.77 3.30
N GLY A 156 5.98 24.33 2.12
CA GLY A 156 6.91 23.76 1.14
C GLY A 156 8.39 23.78 1.55
N GLU A 157 8.73 24.50 2.61
CA GLU A 157 10.04 24.46 3.28
C GLU A 157 10.39 23.04 3.74
N HIS A 158 9.45 22.32 4.36
CA HIS A 158 9.72 20.99 4.93
C HIS A 158 10.19 19.96 3.89
N PRO A 159 9.48 19.74 2.77
CA PRO A 159 9.98 18.82 1.74
C PRO A 159 11.25 19.35 1.07
N ALA A 160 11.44 20.68 0.96
CA ALA A 160 12.66 21.25 0.39
C ALA A 160 13.90 20.95 1.26
N THR A 161 13.78 21.13 2.57
CA THR A 161 14.84 20.79 3.54
C THR A 161 15.05 19.29 3.64
N HIS A 162 13.99 18.49 3.66
CA HIS A 162 14.10 17.04 3.79
C HIS A 162 14.82 16.39 2.59
N LEU A 163 14.61 16.92 1.40
CA LEU A 163 15.20 16.41 0.16
C LEU A 163 16.42 17.21 -0.29
N ASP A 164 16.98 18.05 0.57
CA ASP A 164 18.18 18.82 0.25
C ASP A 164 19.34 17.89 -0.17
N GLY A 165 20.09 18.31 -1.20
CA GLY A 165 21.15 17.47 -1.78
C GLY A 165 20.67 16.23 -2.56
N TRP A 166 19.36 15.99 -2.70
CA TRP A 166 18.80 14.86 -3.45
C TRP A 166 18.07 15.32 -4.72
N SER A 167 18.19 14.57 -5.82
CA SER A 167 17.35 14.73 -7.02
C SER A 167 16.88 13.38 -7.53
N GLY A 168 15.71 13.37 -8.17
CA GLY A 168 15.03 12.18 -8.65
C GLY A 168 13.53 12.42 -8.85
N ILE A 169 12.74 11.36 -8.78
CA ILE A 169 11.28 11.40 -8.99
C ILE A 169 10.57 11.48 -7.63
N VAL A 170 9.72 12.50 -7.46
CA VAL A 170 8.86 12.67 -6.28
C VAL A 170 7.41 12.48 -6.69
N GLN A 171 6.77 11.43 -6.19
CA GLN A 171 5.33 11.27 -6.38
C GLN A 171 4.58 12.27 -5.47
N ALA A 172 3.76 13.12 -6.08
CA ALA A 172 2.99 14.15 -5.39
C ALA A 172 1.53 14.17 -5.87
N ASP A 173 0.63 14.60 -4.99
CA ASP A 173 -0.81 14.74 -5.23
C ASP A 173 -1.20 16.10 -5.85
N ALA A 174 -0.26 16.76 -6.53
CA ALA A 174 -0.35 18.15 -6.97
C ALA A 174 -0.34 19.20 -5.85
N TYR A 175 -0.01 18.83 -4.61
CA TYR A 175 0.13 19.82 -3.56
C TYR A 175 1.27 20.81 -3.84
N ALA A 176 0.92 22.10 -3.84
CA ALA A 176 1.83 23.20 -4.19
C ALA A 176 3.08 23.29 -3.31
N GLY A 177 3.07 22.69 -2.10
CA GLY A 177 4.24 22.63 -1.23
C GLY A 177 5.45 21.92 -1.87
N TYR A 178 5.24 21.03 -2.84
CA TYR A 178 6.32 20.35 -3.55
C TYR A 178 6.89 21.15 -4.73
N ASN A 179 6.25 22.24 -5.16
CA ASN A 179 6.65 23.00 -6.36
C ASN A 179 8.08 23.54 -6.29
N ALA A 180 8.59 23.82 -5.08
CA ALA A 180 9.96 24.29 -4.89
C ALA A 180 11.01 23.25 -5.33
N LEU A 181 10.67 21.95 -5.29
CA LEU A 181 11.57 20.86 -5.66
C LEU A 181 11.86 20.81 -7.16
N ALA A 182 10.91 21.24 -7.99
CA ALA A 182 11.02 21.23 -9.44
C ALA A 182 11.54 22.54 -10.04
N LYS A 183 11.90 23.53 -9.20
CA LYS A 183 12.37 24.84 -9.69
C LYS A 183 13.73 24.69 -10.40
N PRO A 184 13.92 25.33 -11.57
CA PRO A 184 15.23 25.46 -12.19
C PRO A 184 16.26 26.04 -11.23
N GLY A 185 17.51 25.56 -11.28
CA GLY A 185 18.61 26.03 -10.44
C GLY A 185 18.74 25.33 -9.08
N ARG A 186 17.85 24.39 -8.73
CA ARG A 186 17.99 23.55 -7.54
C ARG A 186 19.17 22.57 -7.68
N GLN A 187 19.94 22.38 -6.60
CA GLN A 187 21.07 21.44 -6.52
C GLN A 187 20.65 20.11 -5.88
N PRO A 188 21.22 18.95 -6.28
CA PRO A 188 22.15 18.76 -7.39
C PRO A 188 21.48 18.91 -8.77
N ALA A 189 20.15 18.75 -8.82
CA ALA A 189 19.30 19.08 -9.95
C ALA A 189 17.84 19.28 -9.49
N PRO A 190 16.98 19.93 -10.28
CA PRO A 190 15.53 19.94 -10.03
C PRO A 190 14.97 18.51 -9.95
N ALA A 191 14.11 18.25 -8.97
CA ALA A 191 13.39 16.98 -8.89
C ALA A 191 12.25 16.95 -9.92
N THR A 192 11.91 15.75 -10.39
CA THR A 192 10.75 15.57 -11.26
C THR A 192 9.53 15.16 -10.44
N LEU A 193 8.44 15.92 -10.55
CA LEU A 193 7.20 15.61 -9.85
C LEU A 193 6.34 14.65 -10.69
N ALA A 194 6.13 13.44 -10.18
CA ALA A 194 5.16 12.50 -10.73
C ALA A 194 3.78 12.75 -10.11
N GLY A 195 2.82 13.21 -10.91
CA GLY A 195 1.48 13.54 -10.44
C GLY A 195 0.63 12.31 -10.12
N CYS A 196 -0.23 12.40 -9.10
CA CYS A 196 -1.13 11.31 -8.73
C CYS A 196 -2.41 11.29 -9.60
N TRP A 197 -2.59 10.24 -10.42
CA TRP A 197 -3.80 10.04 -11.23
C TRP A 197 -5.11 10.07 -10.45
N ALA A 198 -5.13 9.51 -9.23
CA ALA A 198 -6.33 9.53 -8.39
C ALA A 198 -6.71 10.95 -7.96
N HIS A 199 -5.72 11.82 -7.72
CA HIS A 199 -5.97 13.23 -7.39
C HIS A 199 -6.39 14.04 -8.62
N ALA A 200 -5.72 13.85 -9.76
CA ALA A 200 -6.11 14.46 -11.03
C ALA A 200 -7.56 14.10 -11.42
N ARG A 201 -7.91 12.81 -11.35
CA ARG A 201 -9.27 12.32 -11.64
C ARG A 201 -10.32 12.91 -10.72
N ARG A 202 -10.03 13.12 -9.43
CA ARG A 202 -11.01 13.65 -8.45
C ARG A 202 -11.49 15.05 -8.80
N GLY A 203 -10.61 15.90 -9.34
CA GLY A 203 -10.99 17.23 -9.81
C GLY A 203 -11.94 17.15 -11.01
N LEU A 204 -11.57 16.35 -12.01
CA LEU A 204 -12.35 16.13 -13.23
C LEU A 204 -13.70 15.48 -12.93
N PHE A 205 -13.74 14.49 -12.03
CA PHE A 205 -14.96 13.82 -11.64
C PHE A 205 -15.98 14.78 -11.01
N ARG A 206 -15.54 15.66 -10.10
CA ARG A 206 -16.41 16.70 -9.51
C ARG A 206 -16.99 17.64 -10.57
N LEU A 207 -16.22 17.95 -11.61
CA LEU A 207 -16.72 18.75 -12.74
C LEU A 207 -17.69 17.96 -13.63
N ALA A 208 -17.43 16.67 -13.85
CA ALA A 208 -18.30 15.79 -14.61
C ALA A 208 -19.68 15.63 -13.94
N GLU A 209 -19.73 15.56 -12.61
CA GLU A 209 -20.97 15.50 -11.82
C GLU A 209 -21.87 16.73 -12.00
N LEU A 210 -21.32 17.88 -12.40
CA LEU A 210 -22.12 19.08 -12.68
C LEU A 210 -22.97 18.96 -13.96
N GLY A 211 -22.80 17.89 -14.74
CA GLY A 211 -23.61 17.57 -15.93
C GLY A 211 -23.40 18.50 -17.13
N ARG A 212 -22.55 19.53 -17.01
CA ARG A 212 -22.30 20.56 -18.04
C ARG A 212 -20.84 20.60 -18.53
N ALA A 213 -20.07 19.56 -18.25
CA ALA A 213 -18.65 19.49 -18.56
C ALA A 213 -18.31 18.23 -19.39
N PRO A 214 -18.68 18.19 -20.69
CA PRO A 214 -18.43 17.02 -21.54
C PRO A 214 -16.94 16.67 -21.63
N LEU A 215 -16.05 17.67 -21.61
CA LEU A 215 -14.60 17.46 -21.54
C LEU A 215 -14.18 16.78 -20.24
N ALA A 216 -14.80 17.12 -19.10
CA ALA A 216 -14.47 16.48 -17.84
C ALA A 216 -14.92 15.00 -17.81
N VAL A 217 -16.09 14.69 -18.38
CA VAL A 217 -16.59 13.32 -18.55
C VAL A 217 -15.61 12.48 -19.38
N GLU A 218 -15.19 13.01 -20.53
CA GLU A 218 -14.23 12.34 -21.41
C GLU A 218 -12.86 12.13 -20.75
N ALA A 219 -12.36 13.14 -20.02
CA ALA A 219 -11.09 13.03 -19.30
C ALA A 219 -11.16 11.93 -18.21
N VAL A 220 -12.28 11.83 -17.47
CA VAL A 220 -12.50 10.76 -16.50
C VAL A 220 -12.52 9.39 -17.19
N HIS A 221 -13.22 9.26 -18.31
CA HIS A 221 -13.29 8.01 -19.07
C HIS A 221 -11.91 7.51 -19.50
N ARG A 222 -11.06 8.41 -20.02
CA ARG A 222 -9.69 8.08 -20.44
C ARG A 222 -8.81 7.65 -19.26
N ILE A 223 -8.93 8.33 -18.11
CA ILE A 223 -8.22 7.91 -16.89
C ILE A 223 -8.75 6.56 -16.38
N ASP A 224 -10.05 6.28 -16.53
CA ASP A 224 -10.63 4.99 -16.17
C ASP A 224 -10.10 3.84 -17.03
N CYS A 225 -9.80 4.09 -18.32
CA CYS A 225 -9.10 3.13 -19.17
C CYS A 225 -7.71 2.79 -18.62
N LEU A 226 -6.95 3.79 -18.18
CA LEU A 226 -5.66 3.57 -17.51
C LEU A 226 -5.85 2.73 -16.23
N PHE A 227 -6.82 3.07 -15.38
CA PHE A 227 -7.08 2.32 -14.14
C PHE A 227 -7.54 0.88 -14.39
N LYS A 228 -8.24 0.60 -15.49
CA LYS A 228 -8.59 -0.78 -15.88
C LYS A 228 -7.32 -1.60 -16.12
N VAL A 229 -6.37 -1.09 -16.91
CA VAL A 229 -5.06 -1.74 -17.14
C VAL A 229 -4.29 -1.93 -15.83
N GLU A 230 -4.19 -0.88 -15.01
CA GLU A 230 -3.44 -0.97 -13.75
C GLU A 230 -4.02 -2.00 -12.76
N ARG A 231 -5.35 -2.22 -12.79
CA ARG A 231 -5.98 -3.29 -12.00
C ARG A 231 -5.59 -4.68 -12.48
N THR A 232 -5.50 -4.91 -13.80
CA THR A 232 -5.17 -6.24 -14.33
C THR A 232 -3.71 -6.63 -14.11
N ILE A 233 -2.82 -5.65 -13.99
CA ILE A 233 -1.38 -5.88 -13.78
C ILE A 233 -0.96 -5.78 -12.30
N ASN A 234 -1.93 -5.61 -11.39
CA ASN A 234 -1.66 -5.58 -9.95
C ASN A 234 -1.17 -6.96 -9.48
N GLY A 235 -0.17 -7.00 -8.60
CA GLY A 235 0.47 -8.22 -8.13
C GLY A 235 1.56 -8.79 -9.05
N VAL A 236 1.71 -8.27 -10.27
CA VAL A 236 2.80 -8.64 -11.18
C VAL A 236 4.14 -8.10 -10.65
N VAL A 237 5.22 -8.86 -10.85
CA VAL A 237 6.57 -8.49 -10.40
C VAL A 237 7.04 -7.17 -11.05
N PRO A 238 7.86 -6.36 -10.37
CA PRO A 238 8.14 -4.97 -10.79
C PRO A 238 8.63 -4.81 -12.23
N GLN A 239 9.54 -5.67 -12.69
CA GLN A 239 10.11 -5.61 -14.05
C GLN A 239 9.06 -5.92 -15.13
N GLN A 240 8.27 -6.98 -14.94
CA GLN A 240 7.18 -7.34 -15.85
C GLN A 240 6.09 -6.27 -15.84
N ARG A 241 5.77 -5.71 -14.67
CA ARG A 241 4.80 -4.62 -14.54
C ARG A 241 5.25 -3.37 -15.31
N ALA A 242 6.55 -3.05 -15.29
CA ALA A 242 7.09 -1.95 -16.08
C ALA A 242 6.94 -2.20 -17.59
N ALA A 243 7.26 -3.40 -18.06
CA ALA A 243 7.07 -3.78 -19.46
C ALA A 243 5.59 -3.69 -19.90
N LEU A 244 4.66 -4.19 -19.08
CA LEU A 244 3.22 -4.10 -19.34
C LEU A 244 2.72 -2.64 -19.35
N ARG A 245 3.26 -1.78 -18.48
CA ARG A 245 2.94 -0.34 -18.50
C ARG A 245 3.42 0.34 -19.77
N GLN A 246 4.61 0.01 -20.26
CA GLN A 246 5.10 0.52 -21.53
C GLN A 246 4.24 0.08 -22.70
N GLN A 247 3.76 -1.17 -22.68
CA GLN A 247 2.91 -1.69 -23.75
C GLN A 247 1.48 -1.14 -23.72
N PHE A 248 0.86 -1.06 -22.54
CA PHE A 248 -0.58 -0.81 -22.41
C PHE A 248 -0.94 0.53 -21.77
N SER A 249 -0.22 0.96 -20.73
CA SER A 249 -0.50 2.21 -20.02
C SER A 249 0.05 3.43 -20.76
N ALA A 250 1.24 3.32 -21.37
CA ALA A 250 1.91 4.43 -22.05
C ALA A 250 1.09 5.01 -23.22
N PRO A 251 0.55 4.21 -24.16
CA PRO A 251 -0.24 4.77 -25.26
C PRO A 251 -1.51 5.49 -24.78
N ILE A 252 -2.15 4.99 -23.71
CA ILE A 252 -3.33 5.62 -23.11
C ILE A 252 -2.97 6.99 -22.54
N VAL A 253 -1.86 7.08 -21.81
CA VAL A 253 -1.39 8.34 -21.22
C VAL A 253 -0.99 9.34 -22.31
N GLU A 254 -0.27 8.90 -23.34
CA GLU A 254 0.11 9.79 -24.44
C GLU A 254 -1.10 10.35 -25.19
N ASN A 255 -2.04 9.48 -25.55
CA ASN A 255 -3.27 9.91 -26.22
C ASN A 255 -4.14 10.83 -25.32
N LEU A 256 -4.17 10.58 -24.01
CA LEU A 256 -4.82 11.47 -23.04
C LEU A 256 -4.16 12.85 -23.02
N MET A 257 -2.83 12.92 -22.96
CA MET A 257 -2.09 14.18 -22.91
C MET A 257 -2.25 14.99 -24.21
N GLU A 258 -2.16 14.35 -25.37
CA GLU A 258 -2.41 14.98 -26.67
C GLU A 258 -3.82 15.57 -26.73
N TRP A 259 -4.82 14.77 -26.36
CA TRP A 259 -6.21 15.21 -26.34
C TRP A 259 -6.45 16.36 -25.34
N MET A 260 -5.81 16.34 -24.18
CA MET A 260 -5.92 17.44 -23.19
C MET A 260 -5.30 18.73 -23.73
N HIS A 261 -4.11 18.67 -24.35
CA HIS A 261 -3.46 19.85 -24.93
C HIS A 261 -4.30 20.47 -26.05
N ASP A 262 -4.82 19.64 -26.94
CA ASP A 262 -5.69 20.03 -28.06
C ASP A 262 -7.05 20.57 -27.57
N SER A 263 -7.61 20.00 -26.50
CA SER A 263 -8.83 20.52 -25.89
C SER A 263 -8.60 21.88 -25.21
N CYS A 264 -7.48 22.04 -24.49
CA CYS A 264 -7.11 23.31 -23.86
C CYS A 264 -6.84 24.42 -24.88
N SER A 265 -6.18 24.12 -26.01
CA SER A 265 -5.89 25.13 -27.04
C SER A 265 -7.15 25.67 -27.72
N ARG A 266 -8.21 24.85 -27.81
CA ARG A 266 -9.52 25.25 -28.34
C ARG A 266 -10.37 26.06 -27.35
N MET A 267 -10.07 26.03 -26.05
CA MET A 267 -10.80 26.80 -25.06
C MET A 267 -10.21 28.21 -24.95
N SER A 268 -11.02 29.23 -25.22
CA SER A 268 -10.66 30.64 -24.99
C SER A 268 -10.39 30.88 -23.50
N GLY A 269 -9.33 31.64 -23.18
CA GLY A 269 -8.71 31.78 -21.84
C GLY A 269 -9.54 32.38 -20.70
N LYS A 270 -10.87 32.29 -20.72
CA LYS A 270 -11.79 32.73 -19.65
C LYS A 270 -12.63 31.63 -19.00
N SER A 271 -12.56 30.38 -19.47
CA SER A 271 -13.17 29.26 -18.75
C SER A 271 -12.26 28.81 -17.59
N PRO A 272 -12.79 28.60 -16.37
CA PRO A 272 -11.99 28.21 -15.21
C PRO A 272 -11.46 26.78 -15.42
N THR A 273 -10.31 26.66 -16.07
CA THR A 273 -9.55 25.42 -16.06
C THR A 273 -8.93 25.27 -14.68
N PRO A 274 -9.09 24.13 -14.00
CA PRO A 274 -8.29 23.87 -12.82
C PRO A 274 -6.84 23.75 -13.29
N ASP A 275 -6.03 24.73 -12.87
CA ASP A 275 -4.57 24.90 -13.05
C ASP A 275 -3.74 23.64 -12.66
N SER A 276 -4.41 22.59 -12.16
CA SER A 276 -3.86 21.28 -11.83
C SER A 276 -3.69 20.33 -13.03
N ALA A 277 -4.37 20.55 -14.17
CA ALA A 277 -4.38 19.57 -15.27
C ALA A 277 -3.17 19.67 -16.22
N THR A 278 -2.55 20.84 -16.34
CA THR A 278 -1.47 21.11 -17.31
C THR A 278 -0.06 21.03 -16.73
N ARG A 279 0.08 20.74 -15.43
CA ARG A 279 1.36 20.91 -14.70
C ARG A 279 2.16 19.62 -14.46
N PHE A 280 1.84 18.50 -15.09
CA PHE A 280 2.54 17.23 -14.87
C PHE A 280 3.23 16.71 -16.14
N PRO A 281 4.57 16.75 -16.21
CA PRO A 281 5.30 16.12 -17.31
C PRO A 281 5.38 14.59 -17.14
N LYS A 282 5.61 13.91 -18.28
CA LYS A 282 5.75 12.46 -18.50
C LYS A 282 6.77 11.77 -17.57
N VAL A 283 6.44 11.43 -16.31
CA VAL A 283 7.29 10.52 -15.49
C VAL A 283 6.48 9.53 -14.65
N MET A 284 5.44 8.94 -15.25
CA MET A 284 4.73 7.82 -14.63
C MET A 284 4.80 6.53 -15.45
N LEU A 285 5.56 6.55 -16.54
CA LEU A 285 5.73 5.44 -17.46
C LEU A 285 7.10 4.73 -17.31
N SER A 286 8.08 5.37 -16.67
CA SER A 286 9.39 4.78 -16.35
C SER A 286 9.32 3.83 -15.15
#